data_AF-A0A6P4DNE4-F1
#
_entry.id   AF-A0A6P4DNE4-F1
#
_cell.length_a   1.000
_cell.length_b   1.000
_cell.length_c   1.000
_cell.angle_alpha   90.00
_cell.angle_beta   90.00
_cell.angle_gamma   90.00
#
_symmetry.space_group_name_H-M   'P 1'
#
loop_
_entity.id
_entity.type
_entity.pdbx_description
1 polymer ?
#
loop_
_entity_poly.entity_id
_entity_poly.type
_entity_poly.pdbx_seq_one_letter_code
_entity_poly.pdbx_strand_id
1 'polypeptide(L)'
;MVTSTPYYAQANGQVEAANKILISLIKKHIGNKPRTWYETLSQVLWAYRNSPRGSTGTSPYKLVYGHDVVLPFEINLNTLRVSRQNDLPVDDYWNAMFDELNELDSERILALDNMIRQKECCSKLQSSN
;
A
#
# COMPACT_ATOMS: atom_id res chain seq x y z
N MET A 1 6.76 17.26 -13.78
CA MET A 1 7.87 16.35 -13.39
C MET A 1 8.53 16.96 -12.16
N VAL A 2 8.42 16.33 -10.99
CA VAL A 2 9.07 16.85 -9.77
C VAL A 2 10.52 16.35 -9.78
N THR A 3 11.48 17.24 -9.98
CA THR A 3 12.92 16.94 -9.95
C THR A 3 13.45 17.04 -8.52
N SER A 4 14.22 16.04 -8.08
CA SER A 4 14.91 16.08 -6.79
C SER A 4 15.96 17.20 -6.78
N THR A 5 15.76 18.22 -5.95
CA THR A 5 16.78 19.23 -5.63
C THR A 5 17.33 18.96 -4.24
N PRO A 6 18.56 19.40 -3.91
CA PRO A 6 19.15 19.24 -2.56
C PRO A 6 18.26 19.79 -1.43
N TYR A 7 17.32 20.67 -1.76
CA TYR A 7 16.40 21.32 -0.82
C TYR A 7 15.04 20.60 -0.67
N TYR A 8 14.76 19.53 -1.43
CA TYR A 8 13.48 18.80 -1.35
C TYR A 8 13.55 17.59 -0.41
N ALA A 9 14.02 17.83 0.82
CA ALA A 9 14.23 16.80 1.85
C ALA A 9 12.94 16.02 2.20
N GLN A 10 11.76 16.65 2.05
CA GLN A 10 10.49 16.06 2.47
C GLN A 10 10.05 14.86 1.61
N ALA A 11 10.10 14.95 0.28
CA ALA A 11 9.74 13.80 -0.56
C ALA A 11 10.84 12.75 -0.57
N ASN A 12 12.11 13.17 -0.47
CA ASN A 12 13.21 12.23 -0.39
C ASN A 12 13.11 11.37 0.88
N GLY A 13 12.74 11.96 2.03
CA GLY A 13 12.56 11.22 3.29
C GLY A 13 11.45 10.17 3.27
N GLN A 14 10.33 10.43 2.58
CA GLN A 14 9.26 9.43 2.43
C GLN A 14 9.70 8.25 1.54
N VAL A 15 10.37 8.56 0.43
CA VAL A 15 10.94 7.54 -0.47
C VAL A 15 12.00 6.71 0.25
N GLU A 16 12.87 7.34 1.02
CA GLU A 16 13.87 6.65 1.84
C GLU A 16 13.25 5.70 2.86
N ALA A 17 12.18 6.11 3.55
CA ALA A 17 11.47 5.26 4.51
C ALA A 17 10.87 4.02 3.81
N ALA A 18 10.20 4.21 2.67
CA ALA A 18 9.67 3.12 1.87
C ALA A 18 10.77 2.16 1.38
N ASN A 19 11.89 2.71 0.89
CA ASN A 19 13.04 1.93 0.45
C ASN A 19 13.64 1.10 1.58
N LYS A 20 13.76 1.66 2.81
CA LYS A 20 14.24 0.92 3.98
C LYS A 20 13.35 -0.31 4.28
N ILE A 21 12.04 -0.16 4.17
CA ILE A 21 11.08 -1.28 4.38
C ILE A 21 11.26 -2.35 3.30
N LEU A 22 11.30 -1.95 2.02
CA LEU A 22 11.48 -2.88 0.91
C LEU A 22 12.81 -3.65 1.04
N ILE A 23 13.91 -2.95 1.35
CA ILE A 23 15.22 -3.58 1.56
C ILE A 23 15.16 -4.58 2.73
N SER A 24 14.48 -4.24 3.83
CA SER A 24 14.32 -5.15 4.97
C SER A 24 13.54 -6.42 4.59
N LEU A 25 12.44 -6.27 3.84
CA LEU A 25 11.64 -7.40 3.36
C LEU A 25 12.42 -8.31 2.39
N ILE A 26 13.17 -7.71 1.46
CA ILE A 26 14.06 -8.43 0.53
C ILE A 26 15.09 -9.20 1.33
N LYS A 27 15.82 -8.54 2.24
CA LYS A 27 16.84 -9.17 3.11
C LYS A 27 16.28 -10.39 3.86
N LYS A 28 15.05 -10.30 4.36
CA LYS A 28 14.38 -11.40 5.04
C LYS A 28 14.09 -12.60 4.11
N HIS A 29 13.77 -12.35 2.84
CA HIS A 29 13.48 -13.41 1.86
C HIS A 29 14.73 -14.05 1.26
N ILE A 30 15.79 -13.28 1.00
CA ILE A 30 17.00 -13.81 0.34
C ILE A 30 17.88 -14.64 1.27
N GLY A 31 17.71 -14.53 2.60
CA GLY A 31 18.52 -15.24 3.58
C GLY A 31 20.03 -15.07 3.32
N ASN A 32 20.73 -16.20 3.13
CA ASN A 32 22.17 -16.23 2.86
C ASN A 32 22.55 -16.11 1.36
N LYS A 33 21.59 -15.80 0.47
CA LYS A 33 21.80 -15.72 -0.98
C LYS A 33 21.60 -14.29 -1.51
N PRO A 34 22.49 -13.33 -1.19
CA PRO A 34 22.29 -11.93 -1.57
C PRO A 34 22.25 -11.67 -3.08
N ARG A 35 22.81 -12.57 -3.89
CA ARG A 35 22.82 -12.44 -5.36
C ARG A 35 21.46 -12.70 -6.02
N THR A 36 20.48 -13.29 -5.32
CA THR A 36 19.16 -13.64 -5.87
C THR A 36 18.08 -12.61 -5.50
N TRP A 37 18.46 -11.41 -5.06
CA TRP A 37 17.50 -10.38 -4.65
C TRP A 37 16.49 -10.01 -5.74
N TYR A 38 16.92 -10.00 -7.00
CA TYR A 38 16.08 -9.65 -8.14
C TYR A 38 14.93 -10.65 -8.36
N GLU A 39 15.11 -11.92 -7.99
CA GLU A 39 14.07 -12.96 -8.07
C GLU A 39 12.94 -12.69 -7.07
N THR A 40 13.29 -12.13 -5.90
CA THR A 40 12.34 -11.83 -4.81
C THR A 40 11.70 -10.44 -4.92
N LEU A 41 12.26 -9.55 -5.75
CA LEU A 41 11.85 -8.15 -5.82
C LEU A 41 10.37 -7.98 -6.18
N SER A 42 9.91 -8.70 -7.21
CA SER A 42 8.52 -8.62 -7.69
C SER A 42 7.53 -9.04 -6.60
N GLN A 43 7.84 -10.14 -5.89
CA GLN A 43 7.02 -10.67 -4.80
C GLN A 43 6.97 -9.70 -3.62
N VAL A 44 8.11 -9.12 -3.23
CA VAL A 44 8.17 -8.14 -2.13
C VAL A 44 7.41 -6.87 -2.47
N LEU A 45 7.57 -6.34 -3.70
CA LEU A 45 6.82 -5.17 -4.16
C LEU A 45 5.31 -5.46 -4.19
N TRP A 46 4.92 -6.65 -4.64
CA TRP A 46 3.53 -7.10 -4.63
C TRP A 46 2.97 -7.12 -3.21
N ALA A 47 3.66 -7.76 -2.29
CA ALA A 47 3.24 -7.82 -0.88
C ALA A 47 3.15 -6.41 -0.26
N TYR A 48 4.13 -5.55 -0.53
CA TYR A 48 4.15 -4.19 -0.02
C TYR A 48 2.98 -3.34 -0.50
N ARG A 49 2.60 -3.46 -1.78
CA ARG A 49 1.50 -2.68 -2.38
C ARG A 49 0.12 -3.15 -1.91
N ASN A 50 -0.05 -4.45 -1.64
CA ASN A 50 -1.34 -5.03 -1.32
C ASN A 50 -1.61 -5.16 0.19
N SER A 51 -0.60 -4.96 1.04
CA SER A 51 -0.78 -5.04 2.49
C SER A 51 -1.16 -3.67 3.08
N PRO A 52 -2.15 -3.58 3.98
CA PRO A 52 -2.42 -2.37 4.74
C PRO A 52 -1.18 -1.91 5.50
N ARG A 53 -0.93 -0.61 5.50
CA ARG A 53 0.20 -0.02 6.23
C ARG A 53 -0.31 0.58 7.53
N GLY A 54 0.37 0.33 8.65
CA GLY A 54 0.01 0.96 9.92
C GLY A 54 0.00 2.49 9.86
N SER A 55 0.76 3.09 8.94
CA SER A 55 0.82 4.54 8.72
C SER A 55 -0.41 5.13 8.04
N THR A 56 -1.07 4.37 7.17
CA THR A 56 -2.21 4.84 6.37
C THR A 56 -3.52 4.16 6.76
N GLY A 57 -3.47 3.01 7.44
CA GLY A 57 -4.63 2.16 7.74
C GLY A 57 -5.14 1.35 6.55
N THR A 58 -4.71 1.68 5.32
CA THR A 58 -5.13 1.06 4.06
C THR A 58 -3.93 0.65 3.20
N SER A 59 -4.15 -0.15 2.16
CA SER A 59 -3.11 -0.61 1.25
C SER A 59 -2.74 0.47 0.23
N PRO A 60 -1.46 0.57 -0.20
CA PRO A 60 -1.07 1.47 -1.29
C PRO A 60 -1.85 1.22 -2.58
N TYR A 61 -2.20 -0.05 -2.86
CA TYR A 61 -2.99 -0.42 -4.03
C TYR A 61 -4.38 0.24 -3.98
N LYS A 62 -5.09 0.13 -2.86
CA LYS A 62 -6.43 0.72 -2.70
C LYS A 62 -6.41 2.24 -2.87
N LEU A 63 -5.42 2.93 -2.30
CA LEU A 63 -5.29 4.40 -2.46
C LEU A 63 -5.12 4.85 -3.92
N VAL A 64 -4.52 4.01 -4.76
CA VAL A 64 -4.30 4.30 -6.19
C VAL A 64 -5.53 3.95 -7.02
N TYR A 65 -6.09 2.76 -6.81
CA TYR A 65 -7.10 2.17 -7.70
C TYR A 65 -8.54 2.21 -7.17
N GLY A 66 -8.77 2.61 -5.93
CA GLY A 66 -10.11 2.67 -5.32
C GLY A 66 -10.55 1.42 -4.59
N HIS A 67 -10.10 0.25 -5.04
CA HIS A 67 -10.53 -1.04 -4.49
C HIS A 67 -9.33 -1.87 -4.02
N ASP A 68 -9.51 -2.68 -2.98
CA ASP A 68 -8.60 -3.78 -2.65
C ASP A 68 -8.36 -4.74 -3.82
N VAL A 69 -7.13 -5.22 -3.96
CA VAL A 69 -6.77 -6.18 -5.02
C VAL A 69 -7.55 -7.50 -4.84
N VAL A 70 -7.97 -8.14 -5.93
CA VAL A 70 -8.39 -9.55 -5.91
C VAL A 70 -7.14 -10.40 -6.06
N LEU A 71 -6.81 -11.20 -5.05
CA LEU A 71 -5.58 -11.98 -5.04
C LEU A 71 -5.77 -13.27 -5.86
N PRO A 72 -4.73 -13.79 -6.54
CA PRO A 72 -4.85 -15.02 -7.34
C PRO A 72 -5.39 -16.22 -6.57
N PHE A 73 -5.08 -16.34 -5.27
CA PHE A 73 -5.63 -17.41 -4.44
C PHE A 73 -7.14 -17.28 -4.22
N GLU A 74 -7.68 -16.06 -4.20
CA GLU A 74 -9.11 -15.83 -4.05
C GLU A 74 -9.88 -16.39 -5.24
N ILE A 75 -9.30 -16.24 -6.43
CA ILE A 75 -9.82 -16.79 -7.69
C ILE A 75 -9.72 -18.32 -7.66
N ASN A 76 -8.53 -18.85 -7.33
CA ASN A 76 -8.28 -20.30 -7.31
C ASN A 76 -9.16 -21.04 -6.29
N LEU A 77 -9.47 -20.41 -5.16
CA LEU A 77 -10.32 -20.99 -4.11
C LEU A 77 -11.79 -20.58 -4.23
N ASN A 78 -12.15 -19.77 -5.23
CA ASN A 78 -13.47 -19.16 -5.39
C ASN A 78 -14.01 -18.61 -4.05
N THR A 79 -13.26 -17.70 -3.43
CA THR A 79 -13.64 -17.13 -2.13
C THR A 79 -14.98 -16.42 -2.21
N LEU A 80 -15.60 -16.13 -1.04
CA LEU A 80 -16.90 -15.45 -0.98
C LEU A 80 -16.96 -14.17 -1.80
N ARG A 81 -15.86 -13.39 -1.85
CA ARG A 81 -15.77 -12.17 -2.66
C ARG A 81 -15.90 -12.48 -4.14
N VAL A 82 -15.16 -13.48 -4.65
CA VAL A 82 -15.18 -13.90 -6.05
C VAL A 82 -16.51 -14.57 -6.41
N SER A 83 -17.04 -15.44 -5.55
CA SER A 83 -18.32 -16.10 -5.78
C SER A 83 -19.46 -15.09 -5.87
N ARG A 84 -19.56 -14.14 -4.93
CA ARG A 84 -20.59 -13.11 -4.97
C ARG A 84 -20.48 -12.25 -6.22
N GLN A 85 -19.26 -11.90 -6.61
CA GLN A 85 -19.03 -11.11 -7.82
C GLN A 85 -19.58 -11.77 -9.09
N ASN A 86 -19.54 -13.10 -9.19
CA ASN A 86 -20.08 -13.84 -10.34
C ASN A 86 -21.61 -13.85 -10.38
N ASP A 87 -22.27 -13.71 -9.23
CA ASP A 87 -23.73 -13.73 -9.09
C ASP A 87 -24.36 -12.33 -9.13
N LEU A 88 -23.53 -11.26 -9.16
CA LEU A 88 -24.01 -9.88 -9.17
C LEU A 88 -24.51 -9.46 -10.55
N PRO A 89 -25.72 -8.88 -10.65
CA PRO A 89 -26.16 -8.17 -11.84
C PRO A 89 -25.18 -7.06 -12.23
N VAL A 90 -25.06 -6.79 -13.54
CA VAL A 90 -24.11 -5.80 -14.07
C VAL A 90 -24.35 -4.41 -13.48
N ASP A 91 -25.61 -4.00 -13.33
CA ASP A 91 -25.96 -2.68 -12.77
C ASP A 91 -25.55 -2.58 -11.30
N ASP A 92 -25.77 -3.64 -10.51
CA ASP A 92 -25.37 -3.68 -9.10
C ASP A 92 -23.85 -3.66 -8.94
N TYR A 93 -23.11 -4.32 -9.84
CA TYR A 93 -21.65 -4.24 -9.86
C TYR A 93 -21.15 -2.81 -10.14
N TRP A 94 -21.73 -2.13 -11.13
CA TRP A 94 -21.35 -0.76 -11.45
C TRP A 94 -21.66 0.20 -10.30
N ASN A 95 -22.81 0.05 -9.65
CA ASN A 95 -23.18 0.83 -8.48
C ASN A 95 -22.19 0.62 -7.33
N ALA A 96 -21.87 -0.64 -7.00
CA ALA A 96 -20.90 -0.95 -5.95
C ALA A 96 -19.50 -0.37 -6.25
N MET A 97 -19.02 -0.49 -7.48
CA MET A 97 -17.74 0.10 -7.90
C MET A 97 -17.76 1.63 -7.82
N PHE A 98 -18.87 2.25 -8.19
CA PHE A 98 -19.04 3.70 -8.12
C PHE A 98 -19.05 4.20 -6.67
N ASP A 99 -19.74 3.48 -5.78
CA ASP A 99 -19.78 3.80 -4.34
C ASP A 99 -18.37 3.75 -3.73
N GLU A 100 -17.58 2.71 -4.02
CA GLU A 100 -16.19 2.64 -3.54
C GLU A 100 -15.32 3.79 -4.06
N LEU A 101 -15.50 4.18 -5.32
CA LEU A 101 -14.79 5.32 -5.90
C LEU A 101 -15.18 6.65 -5.24
N ASN A 102 -16.46 6.82 -4.87
CA ASN A 102 -16.92 8.00 -4.14
C ASN A 102 -16.33 8.07 -2.73
N GLU A 103 -16.16 6.92 -2.07
CA GLU A 103 -15.56 6.85 -0.74
C GLU A 103 -14.03 7.02 -0.77
N LEU A 104 -13.38 6.74 -1.89
CA LEU A 104 -11.92 6.77 -2.04
C LEU A 104 -11.26 8.09 -1.62
N ASP A 105 -11.86 9.23 -1.95
CA ASP A 105 -11.30 10.52 -1.56
C ASP A 105 -11.35 10.73 -0.05
N SER A 106 -12.41 10.24 0.61
CA SER A 106 -12.49 10.21 2.06
C SER A 106 -11.40 9.32 2.66
N GLU A 107 -11.17 8.13 2.08
CA GLU A 107 -10.09 7.24 2.53
C GLU A 107 -8.71 7.86 2.35
N ARG A 108 -8.47 8.57 1.24
CA ARG A 108 -7.21 9.28 0.98
C ARG A 108 -6.95 10.38 2.01
N ILE A 109 -7.99 11.14 2.36
CA ILE A 109 -7.90 12.17 3.40
C ILE A 109 -7.57 11.52 4.75
N LEU A 110 -8.25 10.43 5.13
CA LEU A 110 -7.98 9.70 6.37
C LEU A 110 -6.56 9.12 6.40
N ALA A 111 -6.10 8.55 5.28
CA ALA A 111 -4.75 8.03 5.16
C ALA A 111 -3.70 9.14 5.31
N LEU A 112 -3.93 10.31 4.71
CA LEU A 112 -3.07 11.47 4.85
C LEU A 112 -3.01 11.95 6.31
N ASP A 113 -4.16 12.06 6.97
CA ASP A 113 -4.25 12.48 8.36
C ASP A 113 -3.53 11.50 9.30
N ASN A 114 -3.70 10.18 9.09
CA ASN A 114 -2.96 9.16 9.83
C ASN A 114 -1.43 9.31 9.65
N MET A 115 -0.97 9.59 8.42
CA MET A 115 0.46 9.82 8.17
C MET A 115 1.00 11.07 8.86
N ILE A 116 0.22 12.16 8.88
CA ILE A 116 0.58 13.40 9.57
C ILE A 116 0.67 13.13 11.08
N ARG A 117 -0.35 12.50 11.66
CA ARG A 117 -0.38 12.14 13.09
C ARG A 117 0.79 11.26 13.49
N GLN A 118 1.12 10.25 12.68
CA GLN A 118 2.26 9.39 12.95
C GLN A 118 3.58 10.17 12.92
N LYS A 119 3.75 11.08 11.95
CA LYS A 119 4.94 11.92 11.84
C LYS A 119 5.12 12.81 13.07
N GLU A 120 4.05 13.45 13.52
CA GLU A 120 4.07 14.28 14.74
C GLU A 120 4.41 13.48 15.99
N CYS A 121 3.87 12.25 16.12
CA CYS A 121 4.18 11.36 17.22
C CYS A 121 5.68 10.99 17.22
N CYS A 122 6.22 10.60 16.05
CA CYS A 122 7.63 10.30 15.91
C CYS A 122 8.54 11.52 16.18
N SER A 123 8.16 12.72 15.77
CA SER A 123 8.96 13.93 16.05
C SER A 123 8.96 14.29 17.53
N LYS A 124 7.82 14.15 18.22
CA LYS A 124 7.73 14.38 19.67
C LYS A 124 8.61 13.40 20.46
N LEU A 125 8.61 12.12 20.07
CA LEU A 125 9.47 11.10 20.68
C LEU A 125 10.97 11.39 20.48
N GLN A 126 11.36 11.99 19.36
CA GLN A 126 12.74 12.37 19.09
C GLN A 126 13.19 13.61 19.87
N SER A 127 12.28 14.53 20.21
CA SER A 127 12.58 15.71 21.03
C SER A 127 12.60 15.47 22.54
N SER A 128 12.13 14.30 22.99
CA SER A 128 12.09 13.92 24.41
C SER A 128 13.22 12.98 24.84
N ASN A 129 14.16 12.67 23.96
CA ASN A 129 15.41 11.94 24.24
C ASN A 129 16.61 12.87 24.08
#